data_AF-A0A2G6PK89-F1
#
_entry.id   AF-A0A2G6PK89-F1
#
_cell.length_a   1.000
_cell.length_b   1.000
_cell.length_c   1.000
_cell.angle_alpha   90.00
_cell.angle_beta   90.00
_cell.angle_gamma   90.00
#
_symmetry.space_group_name_H-M   'P 1'
#
loop_
_entity.id
_entity.type
_entity.pdbx_description
1 polymer ?
#
loop_
_entity_poly.entity_id
_entity_poly.type
_entity_poly.pdbx_seq_one_letter_code
_entity_poly.pdbx_strand_id
1 'polypeptide(L)'
;MKEIRKSSKSNSQKSDQNFFTNKKSTNLNQSEIKKDKNDLNENKSKTDVSLLESKFKKQILEKEEKRKYFSEKYIKIENKVKDSLSKQNTDEALKDIVVGALVLGASDIHFDCYETYVVVRFRIDGILVDIFRTDHKQYALILERFKYGS
;
A
#
# COMPACT_ATOMS: atom_id res chain seq x y z
N MET A 1 18.31 -2.96 51.23
CA MET A 1 17.36 -2.29 52.14
C MET A 1 17.14 -0.89 51.57
N LYS A 2 15.90 -0.46 51.28
CA LYS A 2 14.90 0.17 52.17
C LYS A 2 15.38 1.54 52.72
N GLU A 3 14.60 2.63 52.71
CA GLU A 3 13.17 2.79 52.33
C GLU A 3 12.74 4.22 51.90
N ILE A 4 11.49 4.32 51.42
CA ILE A 4 10.78 5.43 50.75
C ILE A 4 10.39 6.57 51.71
N ARG A 5 10.20 7.81 51.18
CA ARG A 5 9.16 8.76 51.63
C ARG A 5 8.59 9.60 50.46
N LYS A 6 7.42 10.24 50.66
CA LYS A 6 6.51 10.78 49.61
C LYS A 6 6.02 12.21 49.91
N SER A 7 5.27 12.78 48.95
CA SER A 7 4.44 14.01 49.00
C SER A 7 5.22 15.31 48.72
N SER A 8 4.59 16.40 48.22
CA SER A 8 3.16 16.78 48.29
C SER A 8 2.60 17.42 47.01
N LYS A 9 1.28 17.72 47.00
CA LYS A 9 0.59 18.55 45.99
C LYS A 9 0.57 20.01 46.45
N SER A 10 0.52 20.95 45.50
CA SER A 10 -0.04 22.30 45.71
C SER A 10 -0.98 22.66 44.54
N ASN A 11 -1.87 23.62 44.78
CA ASN A 11 -2.94 24.04 43.88
C ASN A 11 -3.23 25.53 44.14
N SER A 12 -3.37 26.36 43.11
CA SER A 12 -3.44 27.82 43.28
C SER A 12 -4.37 28.53 42.29
N GLN A 13 -5.50 29.00 42.85
CA GLN A 13 -6.20 30.26 42.55
C GLN A 13 -6.90 30.39 41.16
N LYS A 14 -8.16 30.85 41.02
CA LYS A 14 -8.88 32.03 41.57
C LYS A 14 -8.29 33.37 41.09
N SER A 15 -9.05 34.44 40.84
CA SER A 15 -10.51 34.71 41.00
C SER A 15 -10.90 36.01 40.28
N ASP A 16 -12.17 36.38 40.02
CA ASP A 16 -13.49 35.73 39.84
C ASP A 16 -14.45 36.89 39.47
N GLN A 17 -15.39 36.80 38.50
CA GLN A 17 -16.44 37.83 38.33
C GLN A 17 -17.82 37.31 37.88
N ASN A 18 -18.88 37.99 38.34
CA ASN A 18 -20.30 37.65 38.14
C ASN A 18 -20.98 38.63 37.18
N PHE A 19 -22.18 38.29 36.67
CA PHE A 19 -23.33 39.19 36.82
C PHE A 19 -24.71 38.49 36.78
N PHE A 20 -25.66 39.11 37.49
CA PHE A 20 -27.10 38.81 37.58
C PHE A 20 -27.84 39.06 36.22
N THR A 21 -29.04 38.56 35.89
CA THR A 21 -30.05 37.59 36.42
C THR A 21 -30.95 37.18 35.19
N ASN A 22 -32.20 36.70 35.17
CA ASN A 22 -33.30 36.52 36.14
C ASN A 22 -34.34 35.46 35.64
N LYS A 23 -35.38 35.16 36.44
CA LYS A 23 -36.50 34.27 36.09
C LYS A 23 -37.65 34.98 35.37
N LYS A 24 -38.30 34.28 34.45
CA LYS A 24 -39.78 34.26 34.30
C LYS A 24 -40.23 32.96 33.63
N SER A 25 -41.44 32.50 33.95
CA SER A 25 -41.97 31.19 33.57
C SER A 25 -43.33 31.30 32.89
N THR A 26 -43.47 30.74 31.70
CA THR A 26 -44.74 30.54 30.99
C THR A 26 -44.72 29.20 30.25
N ASN A 27 -45.88 28.56 30.14
CA ASN A 27 -46.04 27.18 29.66
C ASN A 27 -46.42 27.09 28.16
N LEU A 28 -46.37 25.85 27.64
CA LEU A 28 -47.00 25.33 26.41
C LEU A 28 -46.37 25.69 25.06
N ASN A 29 -45.76 24.68 24.42
CA ASN A 29 -46.24 24.19 23.12
C ASN A 29 -45.73 22.75 22.85
N GLN A 30 -46.61 21.85 22.39
CA GLN A 30 -46.25 20.45 22.08
C GLN A 30 -45.83 20.22 20.62
N SER A 31 -45.63 21.28 19.85
CA SER A 31 -45.38 21.25 18.40
C SER A 31 -43.92 21.02 18.00
N GLU A 32 -42.95 21.28 18.89
CA GLU A 32 -41.52 21.32 18.54
C GLU A 32 -40.85 19.94 18.45
N ILE A 33 -41.39 18.92 19.14
CA ILE A 33 -40.81 17.58 19.33
C ILE A 33 -40.73 16.74 18.01
N LYS A 34 -41.19 17.28 16.88
CA LYS A 34 -41.28 16.57 15.59
C LYS A 34 -40.22 16.93 14.52
N LYS A 35 -39.30 17.88 14.77
CA LYS A 35 -38.26 18.23 13.77
C LYS A 35 -36.96 17.43 13.92
N ASP A 36 -36.41 17.33 15.13
CA ASP A 36 -35.05 16.85 15.41
C ASP A 36 -34.73 15.39 15.03
N LYS A 37 -35.72 14.60 14.57
CA LYS A 37 -35.55 13.19 14.19
C LYS A 37 -35.17 12.95 12.74
N ASN A 38 -35.33 13.94 11.86
CA ASN A 38 -35.02 13.76 10.43
C ASN A 38 -33.53 14.02 10.13
N ASP A 39 -32.99 15.12 10.65
CA ASP A 39 -31.61 15.55 10.38
C ASP A 39 -30.57 14.55 10.90
N LEU A 40 -30.89 13.81 11.97
CA LEU A 40 -30.06 12.73 12.51
C LEU A 40 -30.01 11.48 11.61
N ASN A 41 -31.03 11.25 10.77
CA ASN A 41 -31.08 10.12 9.84
C ASN A 41 -30.37 10.42 8.51
N GLU A 42 -30.51 11.64 7.98
CA GLU A 42 -29.74 12.05 6.79
C GLU A 42 -28.23 12.04 7.02
N ASN A 43 -27.78 12.50 8.20
CA ASN A 43 -26.35 12.52 8.50
C ASN A 43 -25.80 11.10 8.70
N LYS A 44 -26.58 10.20 9.31
CA LYS A 44 -26.23 8.78 9.42
C LYS A 44 -26.00 8.14 8.05
N SER A 45 -26.98 8.22 7.15
CA SER A 45 -26.87 7.58 5.83
C SER A 45 -25.71 8.15 5.00
N LYS A 46 -25.44 9.46 5.08
CA LYS A 46 -24.24 10.08 4.47
C LYS A 46 -22.93 9.54 5.06
N THR A 47 -22.83 9.35 6.38
CA THR A 47 -21.65 8.73 6.99
C THR A 47 -21.50 7.24 6.66
N ASP A 48 -22.60 6.49 6.59
CA ASP A 48 -22.59 5.07 6.26
C ASP A 48 -22.14 4.83 4.81
N VAL A 49 -22.60 5.66 3.85
CA VAL A 49 -22.15 5.62 2.45
C VAL A 49 -20.66 5.96 2.35
N SER A 50 -20.19 7.04 2.99
CA SER A 50 -18.77 7.40 3.00
C SER A 50 -17.87 6.29 3.58
N LEU A 51 -18.32 5.67 4.67
CA LEU A 51 -17.62 4.54 5.29
C LEU A 51 -17.65 3.29 4.38
N LEU A 52 -18.73 3.06 3.64
CA LEU A 52 -18.86 1.97 2.69
C LEU A 52 -17.96 2.17 1.45
N GLU A 53 -17.90 3.38 0.90
CA GLU A 53 -16.97 3.75 -0.18
C GLU A 53 -15.51 3.53 0.24
N SER A 54 -15.11 3.97 1.44
CA SER A 54 -13.74 3.75 1.92
C SER A 54 -13.40 2.26 2.08
N LYS A 55 -14.37 1.44 2.52
CA LYS A 55 -14.24 -0.03 2.60
C LYS A 55 -14.14 -0.68 1.21
N PHE A 56 -14.96 -0.27 0.24
CA PHE A 56 -14.87 -0.78 -1.13
C PHE A 56 -13.56 -0.36 -1.80
N LYS A 57 -13.14 0.90 -1.67
CA LYS A 57 -11.86 1.39 -2.19
C LYS A 57 -10.69 0.60 -1.60
N LYS A 58 -10.72 0.30 -0.31
CA LYS A 58 -9.73 -0.56 0.35
C LYS A 58 -9.77 -2.01 -0.16
N GLN A 59 -10.96 -2.63 -0.27
CA GLN A 59 -11.08 -3.99 -0.83
C GLN A 59 -10.66 -4.10 -2.30
N ILE A 60 -10.85 -3.05 -3.09
CA ILE A 60 -10.36 -2.97 -4.47
C ILE A 60 -8.84 -2.89 -4.44
N LEU A 61 -8.25 -1.94 -3.70
CA LEU A 61 -6.80 -1.78 -3.58
C LEU A 61 -6.09 -3.06 -3.09
N GLU A 62 -6.63 -3.73 -2.07
CA GLU A 62 -6.13 -5.02 -1.57
C GLU A 62 -6.25 -6.17 -2.60
N LYS A 63 -7.13 -6.06 -3.60
CA LYS A 63 -7.17 -6.98 -4.75
C LYS A 63 -6.16 -6.56 -5.83
N GLU A 64 -5.95 -5.26 -6.03
CA GLU A 64 -4.98 -4.73 -7.01
C GLU A 64 -3.54 -5.06 -6.62
N GLU A 65 -3.17 -4.93 -5.34
CA GLU A 65 -1.87 -5.38 -4.82
C GLU A 65 -1.66 -6.90 -5.00
N LYS A 66 -2.73 -7.69 -4.90
CA LYS A 66 -2.74 -9.14 -5.17
C LYS A 66 -2.71 -9.47 -6.67
N ARG A 67 -2.75 -8.48 -7.57
CA ARG A 67 -2.41 -8.65 -9.00
C ARG A 67 -0.90 -8.51 -9.27
N LYS A 68 -0.03 -8.62 -8.26
CA LYS A 68 1.28 -9.24 -8.51
C LYS A 68 1.04 -10.59 -9.20
N TYR A 69 1.72 -10.85 -10.30
CA TYR A 69 1.54 -12.05 -11.11
C TYR A 69 2.15 -13.28 -10.41
N PHE A 70 1.49 -13.74 -9.35
CA PHE A 70 2.02 -14.72 -8.41
C PHE A 70 1.80 -16.18 -8.87
N SER A 71 1.90 -16.44 -10.18
CA SER A 71 1.94 -17.82 -10.68
C SER A 71 3.29 -18.45 -10.38
N GLU A 72 3.29 -19.74 -10.04
CA GLU A 72 4.53 -20.48 -9.75
C GLU A 72 5.56 -20.39 -10.88
N LYS A 73 5.12 -20.23 -12.14
CA LYS A 73 6.02 -20.11 -13.29
C LYS A 73 6.97 -18.92 -13.15
N TYR A 74 6.45 -17.76 -12.75
CA TYR A 74 7.25 -16.53 -12.59
C TYR A 74 8.29 -16.71 -11.48
N ILE A 75 7.88 -17.27 -10.34
CA ILE A 75 8.77 -17.55 -9.19
C ILE A 75 9.86 -18.57 -9.56
N LYS A 76 9.50 -19.60 -10.34
CA LYS A 76 10.46 -20.61 -10.84
C LYS A 76 11.48 -20.00 -11.80
N ILE A 77 11.07 -19.08 -12.68
CA ILE A 77 11.97 -18.32 -13.58
C ILE A 77 12.87 -17.38 -12.78
N GLU A 78 12.30 -16.55 -11.89
CA GLU A 78 13.06 -15.62 -11.03
C GLU A 78 14.14 -16.36 -10.23
N ASN A 79 13.79 -17.49 -9.61
CA ASN A 79 14.73 -18.28 -8.82
C ASN A 79 15.83 -18.90 -9.69
N LYS A 80 15.52 -19.42 -10.89
CA LYS A 80 16.55 -20.01 -11.76
C LYS A 80 17.53 -18.94 -12.28
N VAL A 81 17.02 -17.80 -12.75
CA VAL A 81 17.87 -16.67 -13.19
C VAL A 81 18.76 -16.18 -12.04
N LYS A 82 18.22 -16.05 -10.82
CA LYS A 82 19.01 -15.64 -9.64
C LYS A 82 20.06 -16.65 -9.22
N ASP A 83 19.77 -17.95 -9.32
CA ASP A 83 20.75 -19.02 -9.08
C ASP A 83 21.90 -18.97 -10.12
N SER A 84 21.56 -18.89 -11.41
CA SER A 84 22.52 -18.75 -12.52
C SER A 84 23.41 -17.49 -12.36
N LEU A 85 22.83 -16.34 -11.99
CA LEU A 85 23.58 -15.11 -11.70
C LEU A 85 24.45 -15.22 -10.44
N SER A 86 23.99 -15.90 -9.38
CA SER A 86 24.77 -16.09 -8.15
C SER A 86 26.06 -16.90 -8.39
N LYS A 87 26.01 -17.80 -9.39
CA LYS A 87 27.13 -18.63 -9.86
C LYS A 87 28.00 -17.92 -10.91
N GLN A 88 27.75 -16.64 -11.20
CA GLN A 88 28.37 -15.86 -12.26
C GLN A 88 28.24 -16.50 -13.67
N ASN A 89 27.28 -17.41 -13.86
CA ASN A 89 27.02 -18.05 -15.15
C ASN A 89 26.02 -17.22 -15.94
N THR A 90 26.51 -16.12 -16.52
CA THR A 90 25.71 -15.17 -17.31
C THR A 90 25.07 -15.82 -18.53
N ASP A 91 25.70 -16.85 -19.11
CA ASP A 91 25.19 -17.59 -20.26
C ASP A 91 23.91 -18.36 -19.92
N GLU A 92 23.94 -19.15 -18.84
CA GLU A 92 22.73 -19.84 -18.35
C GLU A 92 21.69 -18.82 -17.85
N ALA A 93 22.11 -17.72 -17.22
CA ALA A 93 21.18 -16.67 -16.77
C ALA A 93 20.44 -15.98 -17.93
N LEU A 94 21.12 -15.63 -19.02
CA LEU A 94 20.51 -15.04 -20.21
C LEU A 94 19.59 -16.05 -20.91
N LYS A 95 20.05 -17.30 -21.04
CA LYS A 95 19.25 -18.42 -21.55
C LYS A 95 18.00 -18.67 -20.69
N ASP A 96 18.08 -18.53 -19.37
CA ASP A 96 16.95 -18.67 -18.44
C ASP A 96 15.92 -17.56 -18.59
N ILE A 97 16.37 -16.32 -18.84
CA ILE A 97 15.49 -15.19 -19.17
C ILE A 97 14.74 -15.47 -20.48
N VAL A 98 15.46 -15.91 -21.54
CA VAL A 98 14.86 -16.18 -22.87
C VAL A 98 13.92 -17.39 -22.84
N VAL A 99 14.31 -18.49 -22.19
CA VAL A 99 13.44 -19.66 -22.00
C VAL A 99 12.24 -19.31 -21.13
N GLY A 100 12.42 -18.49 -20.10
CA GLY A 100 11.32 -17.98 -19.27
C GLY A 100 10.31 -17.15 -20.08
N ALA A 101 10.79 -16.26 -20.95
CA ALA A 101 9.96 -15.47 -21.86
C ALA A 101 9.17 -16.36 -22.83
N LEU A 102 9.82 -17.36 -23.44
CA LEU A 102 9.19 -18.32 -24.36
C LEU A 102 8.11 -19.18 -23.66
N VAL A 103 8.38 -19.69 -22.45
CA VAL A 103 7.45 -20.49 -21.65
C VAL A 103 6.24 -19.69 -21.16
N LEU A 104 6.34 -18.36 -21.14
CA LEU A 104 5.27 -17.43 -20.80
C LEU A 104 4.59 -16.79 -22.01
N GLY A 105 5.02 -17.09 -23.25
CA GLY A 105 4.43 -16.54 -24.46
C GLY A 105 4.69 -15.05 -24.67
N ALA A 106 5.82 -14.52 -24.17
CA ALA A 106 6.13 -13.10 -24.26
C ALA A 106 6.53 -12.67 -25.68
N SER A 107 6.06 -11.50 -26.12
CA SER A 107 6.49 -10.86 -27.39
C SER A 107 7.80 -10.09 -27.25
N ASP A 108 8.00 -9.44 -26.10
CA ASP A 108 9.13 -8.55 -25.84
C ASP A 108 9.71 -8.79 -24.44
N ILE A 109 11.04 -8.66 -24.33
CA ILE A 109 11.76 -8.64 -23.06
C ILE A 109 12.27 -7.21 -22.84
N HIS A 110 11.74 -6.54 -21.83
CA HIS A 110 12.14 -5.19 -21.42
C HIS A 110 13.09 -5.25 -20.22
N PHE A 111 14.17 -4.48 -20.27
CA PHE A 111 15.12 -4.26 -19.17
C PHE A 111 15.06 -2.78 -18.76
N ASP A 112 14.24 -2.46 -17.76
CA ASP A 112 13.97 -1.10 -17.34
C ASP A 112 14.88 -0.68 -16.18
N CYS A 113 15.81 0.23 -16.47
CA CYS A 113 16.78 0.73 -15.51
C CYS A 113 16.19 1.89 -14.70
N TYR A 114 16.03 1.70 -13.39
CA TYR A 114 15.72 2.74 -12.41
C TYR A 114 17.00 3.17 -11.68
N GLU A 115 16.92 4.23 -10.89
CA GLU A 115 18.07 4.79 -10.16
C GLU A 115 18.84 3.74 -9.34
N THR A 116 18.14 2.86 -8.62
CA THR A 116 18.74 1.90 -7.67
C THR A 116 18.59 0.42 -8.03
N TYR A 117 17.82 0.08 -9.07
CA TYR A 117 17.57 -1.31 -9.51
C TYR A 117 17.18 -1.39 -10.98
N VAL A 118 17.27 -2.59 -11.56
CA VAL A 118 16.74 -2.90 -12.89
C VAL A 118 15.57 -3.86 -12.74
N VAL A 119 14.48 -3.62 -13.46
CA VAL A 119 13.33 -4.53 -13.57
C VAL A 119 13.40 -5.25 -14.90
N VAL A 120 13.24 -6.57 -14.89
CA VAL A 120 13.01 -7.34 -16.12
C VAL A 120 11.52 -7.58 -16.25
N ARG A 121 10.93 -7.04 -17.32
CA ARG A 121 9.50 -7.13 -17.62
C ARG A 121 9.29 -7.87 -18.93
N PHE A 122 8.30 -8.75 -18.99
CA PHE A 122 7.88 -9.37 -20.25
C PHE A 122 6.60 -8.70 -20.75
N ARG A 123 6.47 -8.50 -22.06
CA ARG A 123 5.17 -8.16 -22.67
C ARG A 123 4.43 -9.46 -22.99
N ILE A 124 3.33 -9.71 -22.29
CA ILE A 124 2.49 -10.90 -22.44
C ILE A 124 1.08 -10.40 -22.78
N ASP A 125 0.50 -10.85 -23.89
CA ASP A 125 -0.82 -10.41 -24.40
C ASP A 125 -0.98 -8.87 -24.46
N GLY A 126 0.10 -8.17 -24.81
CA GLY A 126 0.18 -6.71 -24.87
C GLY A 126 0.47 -6.00 -23.53
N ILE A 127 0.31 -6.69 -22.39
CA ILE A 127 0.49 -6.17 -21.03
C ILE A 127 1.95 -6.34 -20.59
N LEU A 128 2.55 -5.31 -19.97
CA LEU A 128 3.87 -5.42 -19.34
C LEU A 128 3.76 -6.02 -17.93
N VAL A 129 4.50 -7.10 -17.69
CA VAL A 129 4.49 -7.89 -16.46
C VAL A 129 5.87 -7.87 -15.81
N ASP A 130 5.99 -7.34 -14.58
CA ASP A 130 7.18 -7.47 -13.73
C ASP A 130 7.48 -8.95 -13.44
N ILE A 131 8.62 -9.46 -13.90
CA ILE A 131 9.04 -10.86 -13.69
C ILE A 131 9.99 -10.98 -12.50
N PHE A 132 11.07 -10.19 -12.51
CA PHE A 132 12.03 -10.12 -11.40
C PHE A 132 12.75 -8.77 -11.37
N ARG A 133 13.48 -8.54 -10.27
CA ARG A 133 14.35 -7.36 -10.10
C ARG A 133 15.78 -7.80 -9.79
N THR A 134 16.73 -7.02 -10.30
CA THR A 134 18.17 -7.29 -10.25
C THR A 134 18.92 -5.97 -10.00
N ASP A 135 20.18 -6.02 -9.59
CA ASP A 135 21.00 -4.81 -9.40
C ASP A 135 21.72 -4.40 -10.70
N HIS A 136 22.28 -3.19 -10.71
CA HIS A 136 23.00 -2.67 -11.89
C HIS A 136 24.26 -3.50 -12.23
N LYS A 137 24.84 -4.24 -11.28
CA LYS A 137 26.02 -5.08 -11.50
C LYS A 137 25.66 -6.36 -12.25
N GLN A 138 24.65 -7.07 -11.77
CA GLN A 138 24.09 -8.25 -12.44
C GLN A 138 23.55 -7.89 -13.83
N TYR A 139 22.86 -6.75 -13.97
CA TYR A 139 22.41 -6.28 -15.28
C TYR A 139 23.58 -5.94 -16.22
N ALA A 140 24.65 -5.31 -15.74
CA ALA A 140 25.83 -5.05 -16.57
C ALA A 140 26.44 -6.32 -17.16
N LEU A 141 26.57 -7.39 -16.35
CA LEU A 141 27.02 -8.70 -16.83
C LEU A 141 26.10 -9.26 -17.93
N ILE A 142 24.78 -9.26 -17.71
CA ILE A 142 23.79 -9.70 -18.73
C ILE A 142 23.94 -8.87 -20.01
N LEU A 143 24.08 -7.55 -19.89
CA LEU A 143 24.20 -6.62 -21.01
C LEU A 143 25.51 -6.81 -21.81
N GLU A 144 26.62 -7.11 -21.14
CA GLU A 144 27.87 -7.50 -21.79
C GLU A 144 27.71 -8.80 -22.59
N ARG A 145 27.11 -9.84 -22.00
CA ARG A 145 26.90 -11.10 -22.72
C ARG A 145 25.83 -11.00 -23.81
N PHE A 146 24.89 -10.07 -23.71
CA PHE A 146 23.94 -9.77 -24.80
C PHE A 146 24.63 -9.09 -26.00
N LYS A 147 25.62 -8.22 -25.74
CA LYS A 147 26.38 -7.51 -26.79
C LYS A 147 27.47 -8.36 -27.43
N TYR A 148 28.13 -9.21 -26.64
CA TYR A 148 29.28 -10.03 -27.02
C TYR A 148 28.92 -11.53 -26.90
N GLY A 149 27.69 -11.86 -27.29
CA GLY A 149 27.09 -13.21 -27.22
C GLY A 149 27.37 -14.11 -28.42
N SER A 150 28.19 -13.64 -29.37
CA SER A 150 28.43 -14.24 -30.70
C SER A 150 29.86 -14.72 -30.87
#